data_AF-A0A5C8BJQ4-F1
#
_entry.id   AF-A0A5C8BJQ4-F1
#
_cell.length_a   1.000
_cell.length_b   1.000
_cell.length_c   1.000
_cell.angle_alpha   90.00
_cell.angle_beta   90.00
_cell.angle_gamma   90.00
#
_symmetry.space_group_name_H-M   'P 1'
#
loop_
_entity.id
_entity.type
_entity.pdbx_description
1 polymer ?
#
loop_
_entity_poly.entity_id
_entity_poly.type
_entity_poly.pdbx_seq_one_letter_code
_entity_poly.pdbx_strand_id
1 'polypeptide(L)'
;MSNFISEYCVFTKKFKSNHNIIVVDLDMKIQCITNLDFFTKYNMAFKEGANLFDCLKHLPLMDKKSQVYDTLIRSKKVQGYFITQNLDKNKEYIVDRVYLSPIINEDQDMVGIELECISMNELPAINILDEEKDYQLHFPNLSKREYEIAVLKYLGKTDKEISEILSVNNTPVSDKTITSIIYNQLYRKFNAHNKSDLINKIHSSGMDKFIPKSLIATNQLIVFSPLDFNHD
;
A
#
# COMPACT_ATOMS: atom_id res chain seq x y z
N MET A 1 30.46 6.76 2.77
CA MET A 1 29.31 5.97 2.27
C MET A 1 29.86 4.76 1.54
N SER A 2 29.67 3.51 2.00
CA SER A 2 29.50 2.38 1.05
C SER A 2 29.50 0.97 1.64
N ASN A 3 30.03 0.65 2.83
CA ASN A 3 30.14 -0.78 3.19
C ASN A 3 28.80 -1.42 3.62
N PHE A 4 28.08 -0.78 4.54
CA PHE A 4 26.85 -1.36 5.09
C PHE A 4 25.76 -1.58 4.03
N ILE A 5 25.50 -0.58 3.17
CA ILE A 5 24.49 -0.73 2.11
C ILE A 5 24.88 -1.82 1.10
N SER A 6 26.18 -1.95 0.80
CA SER A 6 26.68 -3.01 -0.08
C SER A 6 26.50 -4.39 0.56
N GLU A 7 26.83 -4.55 1.84
CA GLU A 7 26.60 -5.77 2.62
C GLU A 7 25.11 -6.12 2.68
N TYR A 8 24.26 -5.12 2.90
CA TYR A 8 22.80 -5.28 2.87
C TYR A 8 22.33 -5.76 1.50
N CYS A 9 22.83 -5.19 0.40
CA CYS A 9 22.52 -5.65 -0.95
C CYS A 9 22.94 -7.12 -1.17
N VAL A 10 24.09 -7.55 -0.65
CA VAL A 10 24.53 -8.95 -0.72
C VAL A 10 23.56 -9.84 0.07
N PHE A 11 23.18 -9.43 1.28
CA PHE A 11 22.18 -10.13 2.10
C PHE A 11 20.85 -10.26 1.36
N THR A 12 20.30 -9.16 0.83
CA THR A 12 19.02 -9.14 0.13
C THR A 12 19.04 -10.04 -1.10
N LYS A 13 20.09 -9.99 -1.93
CA LYS A 13 20.23 -10.90 -3.08
C LYS A 13 20.33 -12.36 -2.69
N LYS A 14 20.97 -12.68 -1.56
CA LYS A 14 21.19 -14.07 -1.12
C LYS A 14 19.97 -14.68 -0.42
N PHE A 15 19.29 -13.90 0.42
CA PHE A 15 18.24 -14.42 1.32
C PHE A 15 16.82 -14.01 0.92
N LYS A 16 16.66 -12.97 0.09
CA LYS A 16 15.38 -12.49 -0.42
C LYS A 16 15.29 -12.53 -1.96
N SER A 17 16.03 -13.44 -2.60
CA SER A 17 16.08 -13.56 -4.06
C SER A 17 14.72 -13.77 -4.73
N ASN A 18 13.78 -14.40 -4.01
CA ASN A 18 12.46 -14.75 -4.53
C ASN A 18 11.43 -13.61 -4.34
N HIS A 19 11.83 -12.50 -3.73
CA HIS A 19 10.99 -11.33 -3.50
C HIS A 19 11.28 -10.28 -4.59
N ASN A 20 10.34 -9.37 -4.86
CA ASN A 20 10.58 -8.26 -5.78
C ASN A 20 11.07 -7.04 -4.99
N ILE A 21 12.39 -6.89 -4.87
CA ILE A 21 13.01 -5.87 -4.03
C ILE A 21 13.94 -4.97 -4.85
N ILE A 22 13.89 -3.67 -4.56
CA ILE A 22 14.89 -2.68 -4.94
C ILE A 22 15.46 -2.07 -3.67
N VAL A 23 16.79 -1.99 -3.56
CA VAL A 23 17.44 -1.17 -2.53
C VAL A 23 17.97 0.10 -3.18
N VAL A 24 17.67 1.24 -2.58
CA VAL A 24 18.21 2.55 -2.98
C VAL A 24 19.01 3.20 -1.86
N ASP A 25 19.96 4.06 -2.22
CA ASP A 25 20.55 5.00 -1.27
C ASP A 25 19.65 6.23 -1.05
N LEU A 26 20.12 7.19 -0.25
CA LEU A 26 19.39 8.41 0.06
C LEU A 26 19.22 9.36 -1.14
N ASP A 27 20.02 9.20 -2.19
CA ASP A 27 19.90 9.93 -3.45
C ASP A 27 18.98 9.21 -4.46
N MET A 28 18.24 8.19 -3.99
CA MET A 28 17.36 7.32 -4.78
C MET A 28 18.09 6.54 -5.87
N LYS A 29 19.41 6.38 -5.77
CA LYS A 29 20.18 5.58 -6.72
C LYS A 29 20.06 4.11 -6.35
N ILE A 30 19.68 3.29 -7.33
CA ILE A 30 19.47 1.86 -7.16
C ILE A 30 20.82 1.17 -6.88
N GLN A 31 20.92 0.51 -5.73
CA GLN A 31 22.10 -0.23 -5.30
C GLN A 31 21.95 -1.73 -5.56
N CYS A 32 20.74 -2.28 -5.46
CA CYS A 32 20.46 -3.65 -5.89
C CYS A 32 19.02 -3.86 -6.33
N ILE A 33 18.83 -4.89 -7.17
CA ILE A 33 17.53 -5.41 -7.59
C ILE A 33 17.56 -6.94 -7.48
N THR A 34 16.54 -7.57 -6.89
CA THR A 34 16.46 -9.04 -6.76
C THR A 34 15.74 -9.70 -7.93
N ASN A 35 14.63 -9.11 -8.41
CA ASN A 35 13.84 -9.62 -9.52
C ASN A 35 13.72 -8.57 -10.63
N LEU A 36 14.73 -8.50 -11.50
CA LEU A 36 14.79 -7.48 -12.54
C LEU A 36 13.62 -7.58 -13.54
N ASP A 37 13.27 -8.80 -13.95
CA ASP A 37 12.16 -9.07 -14.86
C ASP A 37 10.83 -8.56 -14.31
N PHE A 38 10.67 -8.55 -12.99
CA PHE A 38 9.49 -7.98 -12.37
C PHE A 38 9.39 -6.46 -12.58
N PHE A 39 10.51 -5.74 -12.45
CA PHE A 39 10.51 -4.28 -12.52
C PHE A 39 10.56 -3.75 -13.96
N THR A 40 11.14 -4.51 -14.90
CA THR A 40 11.19 -4.14 -16.32
C THR A 40 9.81 -4.11 -16.98
N LYS A 41 8.81 -4.80 -16.40
CA LYS A 41 7.39 -4.67 -16.76
C LYS A 41 6.91 -3.21 -16.75
N TYR A 42 7.41 -2.41 -15.80
CA TYR A 42 7.02 -1.00 -15.63
C TYR A 42 7.90 -0.06 -16.45
N ASN A 43 9.21 -0.35 -16.53
CA ASN A 43 10.17 0.44 -17.31
C ASN A 43 11.45 -0.36 -17.59
N MET A 44 11.89 -0.43 -18.85
CA MET A 44 13.18 -1.05 -19.20
C MET A 44 14.41 -0.31 -18.62
N ALA A 45 14.23 0.90 -18.08
CA ALA A 45 15.30 1.69 -17.48
C ALA A 45 15.76 1.21 -16.09
N PHE A 46 15.02 0.30 -15.44
CA PHE A 46 15.43 -0.26 -14.15
C PHE A 46 16.75 -1.01 -14.27
N LYS A 47 17.77 -0.56 -13.53
CA LYS A 47 19.08 -1.22 -13.38
C LYS A 47 19.85 -0.64 -12.20
N GLU A 48 20.84 -1.36 -11.72
CA GLU A 48 21.77 -0.84 -10.72
C GLU A 48 22.48 0.43 -11.22
N GLY A 49 22.60 1.42 -10.34
CA GLY A 49 23.13 2.74 -10.61
C GLY A 49 22.16 3.74 -11.25
N ALA A 50 20.98 3.31 -11.71
CA ALA A 50 19.94 4.24 -12.18
C ALA A 50 19.26 4.96 -11.00
N ASN A 51 18.66 6.12 -11.26
CA ASN A 51 17.83 6.81 -10.28
C ASN A 51 16.40 6.24 -10.32
N LEU A 52 15.88 5.83 -9.15
CA LEU A 52 14.57 5.20 -9.02
C LEU A 52 13.43 6.11 -9.50
N PHE A 53 13.48 7.41 -9.19
CA PHE A 53 12.43 8.34 -9.62
C PHE A 53 12.46 8.59 -11.13
N ASP A 54 13.63 8.57 -11.76
CA ASP A 54 13.73 8.58 -13.22
C ASP A 54 13.10 7.34 -13.87
N CYS A 55 13.28 6.17 -13.26
CA CYS A 55 12.64 4.93 -13.72
C CYS A 55 11.11 4.98 -13.55
N LEU A 56 10.60 5.73 -12.57
CA LEU A 56 9.18 5.79 -12.25
C LEU A 56 8.44 7.00 -12.85
N LYS A 57 9.14 8.01 -13.37
CA LYS A 57 8.57 9.34 -13.69
C LYS A 57 7.40 9.35 -14.68
N HIS A 58 7.32 8.35 -15.56
CA HIS A 58 6.24 8.19 -16.53
C HIS A 58 4.99 7.52 -15.92
N LEU A 59 5.11 6.92 -14.75
CA LEU A 59 4.01 6.32 -14.01
C LEU A 59 3.20 7.40 -13.29
N PRO A 60 1.90 7.18 -13.04
CA PRO A 60 1.04 8.17 -12.42
C PRO A 60 1.39 8.47 -10.96
N LEU A 61 0.91 9.60 -10.44
CA LEU A 61 1.00 9.98 -9.02
C LEU A 61 2.43 10.11 -8.47
N MET A 62 3.40 10.51 -9.28
CA MET A 62 4.78 10.66 -8.83
C MET A 62 4.94 11.65 -7.68
N ASP A 63 4.23 12.79 -7.70
CA ASP A 63 4.29 13.76 -6.60
C ASP A 63 3.89 13.12 -5.26
N LYS A 64 2.84 12.29 -5.26
CA LYS A 64 2.40 11.55 -4.07
C LYS A 64 3.42 10.47 -3.68
N LYS A 65 3.98 9.75 -4.64
CA LYS A 65 5.03 8.76 -4.36
C LYS A 65 6.23 9.45 -3.68
N SER A 66 6.76 10.52 -4.24
CA SER A 66 7.88 11.28 -3.67
C SER A 66 7.60 11.71 -2.23
N GLN A 67 6.40 12.23 -1.94
CA GLN A 67 6.00 12.59 -0.57
C GLN A 67 6.04 11.42 0.43
N VAL A 68 5.74 10.19 -0.01
CA VAL A 68 5.85 8.99 0.84
C VAL A 68 7.32 8.70 1.18
N TYR A 69 8.22 8.79 0.21
CA TYR A 69 9.66 8.61 0.43
C TYR A 69 10.23 9.71 1.33
N ASP A 70 9.88 10.98 1.11
CA ASP A 70 10.28 12.09 1.97
C ASP A 70 9.80 11.91 3.41
N THR A 71 8.58 11.39 3.58
CA THR A 71 8.02 11.10 4.90
C THR A 71 8.75 9.95 5.57
N LEU A 72 9.11 8.89 4.84
CA LEU A 72 9.94 7.81 5.35
C LEU A 72 11.30 8.34 5.81
N ILE A 73 12.00 9.11 4.97
CA ILE A 73 13.33 9.66 5.28
C ILE A 73 13.28 10.51 6.55
N ARG A 74 12.29 11.40 6.65
CA ARG A 74 12.12 12.29 7.82
C ARG A 74 11.75 11.53 9.10
N SER A 75 10.89 10.52 9.00
CA SER A 75 10.37 9.80 10.17
C SER A 75 11.22 8.59 10.58
N LYS A 76 12.04 8.07 9.66
CA LYS A 76 12.70 6.76 9.75
C LYS A 76 11.73 5.63 10.09
N LYS A 77 10.46 5.74 9.66
CA LYS A 77 9.42 4.71 9.86
C LYS A 77 9.02 4.08 8.55
N VAL A 78 8.78 2.77 8.59
CA VAL A 78 8.25 2.02 7.45
C VAL A 78 7.00 2.71 6.91
N GLN A 79 6.89 2.81 5.59
CA GLN A 79 5.70 3.29 4.90
C GLN A 79 5.20 2.18 3.99
N GLY A 80 3.90 2.19 3.68
CA GLY A 80 3.38 1.33 2.64
C GLY A 80 2.28 2.01 1.85
N TYR A 81 2.08 1.58 0.61
CA TYR A 81 0.96 2.04 -0.19
C TYR A 81 0.48 0.97 -1.15
N PHE A 82 -0.83 1.02 -1.44
CA PHE A 82 -1.39 0.35 -2.61
C PHE A 82 -1.34 1.31 -3.77
N ILE A 83 -0.94 0.82 -4.93
CA ILE A 83 -1.05 1.57 -6.17
C ILE A 83 -1.83 0.76 -7.20
N THR A 84 -2.82 1.42 -7.78
CA THR A 84 -3.51 0.97 -8.98
C THR A 84 -3.02 1.82 -10.14
N GLN A 85 -2.40 1.19 -11.13
CA GLN A 85 -1.81 1.89 -12.27
C GLN A 85 -2.20 1.21 -13.58
N ASN A 86 -2.53 2.02 -14.56
CA ASN A 86 -2.78 1.52 -15.90
C ASN A 86 -1.47 1.49 -16.69
N LEU A 87 -1.01 0.30 -17.05
CA LEU A 87 0.20 0.15 -17.87
C LEU A 87 -0.10 0.14 -19.37
N ASP A 88 -1.35 -0.11 -19.80
CA ASP A 88 -1.68 -0.19 -21.23
C ASP A 88 -3.08 0.33 -21.59
N LYS A 89 -3.30 0.70 -22.86
CA LYS A 89 -4.57 1.33 -23.31
C LYS A 89 -5.79 0.41 -23.17
N ASN A 90 -5.59 -0.87 -22.89
CA ASN A 90 -6.64 -1.90 -22.79
C ASN A 90 -7.33 -2.00 -21.42
N LYS A 91 -7.09 -1.05 -20.49
CA LYS A 91 -7.80 -0.88 -19.20
C LYS A 91 -7.58 -1.94 -18.11
N GLU A 92 -6.67 -2.88 -18.29
CA GLU A 92 -6.28 -3.76 -17.17
C GLU A 92 -5.36 -3.00 -16.21
N TYR A 93 -5.87 -2.71 -15.02
CA TYR A 93 -5.09 -2.08 -13.98
C TYR A 93 -4.20 -3.11 -13.30
N ILE A 94 -2.92 -2.76 -13.15
CA ILE A 94 -2.04 -3.50 -12.23
C ILE A 94 -2.22 -2.92 -10.85
N VAL A 95 -2.42 -3.81 -9.88
CA VAL A 95 -2.47 -3.46 -8.47
C VAL A 95 -1.25 -4.03 -7.79
N ASP A 96 -0.47 -3.14 -7.20
CA ASP A 96 0.72 -3.48 -6.45
C ASP A 96 0.61 -2.97 -5.02
N ARG A 97 1.08 -3.77 -4.09
CA ARG A 97 1.37 -3.33 -2.73
C ARG A 97 2.86 -3.07 -2.63
N VAL A 98 3.21 -1.86 -2.19
CA VAL A 98 4.60 -1.46 -2.00
C VAL A 98 4.84 -1.20 -0.52
N TYR A 99 5.91 -1.80 0.00
CA TYR A 99 6.48 -1.48 1.31
C TYR A 99 7.80 -0.76 1.13
N LEU A 100 8.01 0.27 1.94
CA LEU A 100 9.25 1.00 2.02
C LEU A 100 9.78 0.90 3.45
N SER A 101 10.95 0.30 3.60
CA SER A 101 11.60 0.09 4.89
C SER A 101 12.91 0.88 4.95
N PRO A 102 13.15 1.69 6.00
CA PRO A 102 14.42 2.36 6.18
C PRO A 102 15.51 1.33 6.48
N ILE A 103 16.66 1.47 5.83
CA ILE A 103 17.87 0.70 6.14
C ILE A 103 18.70 1.55 7.08
N ILE A 104 18.84 1.09 8.33
CA ILE A 104 19.53 1.80 9.41
C ILE A 104 20.79 1.03 9.77
N ASN A 105 21.93 1.72 9.87
CA ASN A 105 23.20 1.13 10.28
C ASN A 105 23.30 1.00 11.80
N GLU A 106 24.43 0.47 12.29
CA GLU A 106 24.70 0.30 13.72
C GLU A 106 24.67 1.63 14.50
N ASP A 107 25.07 2.73 13.86
CA ASP A 107 25.08 4.08 14.42
C ASP A 107 23.70 4.77 14.45
N GLN A 108 22.62 4.07 14.10
CA GLN A 108 21.25 4.60 13.99
C GLN A 108 21.06 5.64 12.87
N ASP A 109 22.00 5.69 11.93
CA ASP A 109 21.91 6.48 10.71
C ASP A 109 21.18 5.69 9.63
N MET A 110 20.25 6.38 8.98
CA MET A 110 19.58 5.84 7.81
C MET A 110 20.53 5.95 6.62
N VAL A 111 20.79 4.83 5.95
CA VAL A 111 21.75 4.75 4.84
C VAL A 111 21.09 4.41 3.51
N GLY A 112 19.83 3.98 3.52
CA GLY A 112 19.08 3.64 2.32
C GLY A 112 17.63 3.25 2.61
N ILE A 113 16.95 2.78 1.57
CA ILE A 113 15.56 2.31 1.63
C ILE A 113 15.48 0.97 0.89
N GLU A 114 14.84 -0.01 1.52
CA GLU A 114 14.38 -1.23 0.87
C GLU A 114 12.94 -0.99 0.38
N LEU A 115 12.73 -1.07 -0.94
CA LEU A 115 11.41 -1.13 -1.56
C LEU A 115 11.09 -2.60 -1.86
N GLU A 116 9.99 -3.11 -1.30
CA GLU A 116 9.45 -4.42 -1.63
C GLU A 116 8.10 -4.26 -2.34
N CYS A 117 7.97 -4.87 -3.52
CA CYS A 117 6.76 -4.84 -4.33
C CYS A 117 6.10 -6.21 -4.38
N ILE A 118 4.81 -6.25 -4.08
CA ILE A 118 4.01 -7.47 -4.16
C ILE A 118 2.91 -7.24 -5.20
N SER A 119 2.96 -8.01 -6.29
CA SER A 119 1.87 -7.97 -7.27
C SER A 119 0.64 -8.62 -6.66
N MET A 120 -0.43 -7.85 -6.56
CA MET A 120 -1.68 -8.29 -5.96
C MET A 120 -2.45 -9.23 -6.89
N ASN A 121 -2.13 -9.18 -8.19
CA ASN A 121 -2.72 -10.04 -9.22
C ASN A 121 -2.24 -11.51 -9.09
N GLU A 122 -1.06 -11.73 -8.50
CA GLU A 122 -0.43 -13.04 -8.38
C GLU A 122 -0.67 -13.68 -7.00
N LEU A 123 -1.32 -12.97 -6.07
CA LEU A 123 -1.56 -13.46 -4.70
C LEU A 123 -2.85 -14.29 -4.62
N PRO A 124 -2.78 -15.58 -4.23
CA PRO A 124 -3.97 -16.40 -4.02
C PRO A 124 -4.80 -16.00 -2.79
N ALA A 125 -4.28 -15.11 -1.94
CA ALA A 125 -4.88 -14.74 -0.65
C ALA A 125 -5.55 -13.36 -0.62
N ILE A 126 -5.31 -12.49 -1.62
CA ILE A 126 -5.98 -11.19 -1.71
C ILE A 126 -6.95 -11.25 -2.87
N ASN A 127 -8.18 -11.66 -2.57
CA ASN A 127 -9.24 -11.66 -3.55
C ASN A 127 -9.69 -10.22 -3.77
N ILE A 128 -9.63 -9.80 -5.03
CA ILE A 128 -10.37 -8.63 -5.50
C ILE A 128 -11.85 -9.04 -5.50
N LEU A 129 -12.65 -8.46 -4.62
CA LEU A 129 -14.10 -8.71 -4.60
C LEU A 129 -14.72 -7.93 -5.76
N ASP A 130 -15.07 -8.65 -6.83
CA ASP A 130 -15.49 -8.08 -8.12
C ASP A 130 -16.99 -7.75 -8.13
N GLU A 131 -17.82 -8.56 -7.47
CA GLU A 131 -19.28 -8.43 -7.55
C GLU A 131 -19.98 -8.16 -6.21
N GLU A 132 -21.19 -7.60 -6.31
CA GLU A 132 -22.00 -7.36 -5.11
C GLU A 132 -22.31 -8.66 -4.33
N LYS A 133 -22.40 -9.77 -5.05
CA LYS A 133 -22.70 -11.08 -4.49
C LYS A 133 -21.54 -11.64 -3.68
N ASP A 134 -20.30 -11.38 -4.09
CA ASP A 134 -19.10 -11.89 -3.41
C ASP A 134 -18.91 -11.20 -2.06
N TYR A 135 -19.14 -9.88 -1.98
CA TYR A 135 -19.08 -9.18 -0.69
C TYR A 135 -20.20 -9.63 0.24
N GLN A 136 -21.41 -9.87 -0.26
CA GLN A 136 -22.53 -10.32 0.58
C GLN A 136 -22.32 -11.74 1.09
N LEU A 137 -21.60 -12.59 0.34
CA LEU A 137 -21.25 -13.93 0.79
C LEU A 137 -20.29 -13.89 1.99
N HIS A 138 -19.26 -13.04 1.93
CA HIS A 138 -18.25 -12.96 2.98
C HIS A 138 -18.66 -12.05 4.16
N PHE A 139 -19.40 -10.98 3.88
CA PHE A 139 -19.78 -9.94 4.83
C PHE A 139 -21.25 -9.51 4.68
N PRO A 140 -22.22 -10.42 4.90
CA PRO A 140 -23.65 -10.20 4.58
C PRO A 140 -24.30 -9.03 5.32
N ASN A 141 -23.73 -8.63 6.47
CA ASN A 141 -24.27 -7.57 7.30
C ASN A 141 -23.82 -6.16 6.87
N LEU A 142 -22.91 -6.05 5.89
CA LEU A 142 -22.39 -4.78 5.41
C LEU A 142 -22.89 -4.50 3.99
N SER A 143 -23.33 -3.27 3.75
CA SER A 143 -23.43 -2.73 2.41
C SER A 143 -22.02 -2.54 1.83
N LYS A 144 -21.93 -2.48 0.50
CA LYS A 144 -20.69 -2.16 -0.21
C LYS A 144 -19.98 -0.91 0.34
N ARG A 145 -20.73 0.16 0.64
CA ARG A 145 -20.16 1.41 1.15
C ARG A 145 -19.60 1.27 2.56
N GLU A 146 -20.30 0.55 3.44
CA GLU A 146 -19.81 0.27 4.78
C GLU A 146 -18.54 -0.58 4.75
N TYR A 147 -18.50 -1.56 3.86
CA TYR A 147 -17.33 -2.40 3.60
C TYR A 147 -16.12 -1.57 3.18
N GLU A 148 -16.28 -0.71 2.16
CA GLU A 148 -15.23 0.20 1.68
C GLU A 148 -14.69 1.10 2.79
N ILE A 149 -15.58 1.70 3.60
CA ILE A 149 -15.21 2.57 4.72
C ILE A 149 -14.47 1.79 5.81
N ALA A 150 -14.91 0.56 6.13
CA ALA A 150 -14.26 -0.30 7.11
C ALA A 150 -12.84 -0.67 6.68
N VAL A 151 -12.64 -1.09 5.42
CA VAL A 151 -11.30 -1.38 4.87
C VAL A 151 -10.41 -0.14 4.92
N LEU A 152 -10.89 1.01 4.45
CA LEU A 152 -10.08 2.24 4.49
C LEU A 152 -9.77 2.70 5.93
N LYS A 153 -10.68 2.47 6.89
CA LYS A 153 -10.40 2.71 8.30
C LYS A 153 -9.36 1.79 8.89
N TYR A 154 -9.40 0.52 8.54
CA TYR A 154 -8.36 -0.42 8.89
C TYR A 154 -6.99 0.00 8.34
N LEU A 155 -6.96 0.54 7.11
CA LEU A 155 -5.75 1.13 6.52
C LEU A 155 -5.31 2.47 7.14
N GLY A 156 -5.94 2.91 8.24
CA GLY A 156 -5.55 4.09 9.00
C GLY A 156 -6.06 5.42 8.45
N LYS A 157 -6.94 5.41 7.43
CA LYS A 157 -7.40 6.65 6.79
C LYS A 157 -8.26 7.51 7.71
N THR A 158 -8.14 8.82 7.60
CA THR A 158 -9.04 9.80 8.25
C THR A 158 -10.38 9.89 7.51
N ASP A 159 -11.42 10.44 8.15
CA ASP A 159 -12.76 10.55 7.52
C ASP A 159 -12.71 11.39 6.24
N LYS A 160 -11.86 12.42 6.25
CA LYS A 160 -11.57 13.27 5.09
C LYS A 160 -10.89 12.51 3.96
N GLU A 161 -9.81 11.77 4.25
CA GLU A 161 -9.15 10.94 3.23
C GLU A 161 -10.08 9.89 2.63
N ILE A 162 -10.93 9.27 3.46
CA ILE A 162 -11.94 8.30 2.98
C ILE A 162 -12.93 8.98 2.03
N SER A 163 -13.44 10.16 2.41
CA SER A 163 -14.32 10.97 1.56
C SER A 163 -13.67 11.29 0.21
N GLU A 164 -12.41 11.71 0.20
CA GLU A 164 -11.65 12.00 -1.02
C GLU A 164 -11.46 10.74 -1.88
N ILE A 165 -11.03 9.64 -1.28
CA ILE A 165 -10.80 8.35 -1.96
C ILE A 165 -12.08 7.83 -2.62
N LEU A 166 -13.20 7.83 -1.89
CA LEU A 166 -14.46 7.27 -2.38
C LEU A 166 -15.19 8.17 -3.37
N SER A 167 -14.84 9.45 -3.44
CA SER A 167 -15.44 10.41 -4.38
C SER A 167 -14.80 10.35 -5.78
N VAL A 168 -13.69 9.63 -5.97
CA VAL A 168 -13.01 9.53 -7.29
C VAL A 168 -13.85 8.76 -8.33
N ASN A 169 -14.60 7.74 -7.90
CA ASN A 169 -15.33 6.83 -8.79
C ASN A 169 -16.86 6.80 -8.57
N ASN A 170 -17.35 7.47 -7.53
CA ASN A 170 -18.75 7.44 -7.13
C ASN A 170 -19.31 8.86 -6.95
N THR A 171 -20.60 8.95 -6.64
CA THR A 171 -21.20 10.19 -6.11
C THR A 171 -20.35 10.74 -4.94
N PRO A 172 -20.06 12.05 -4.93
CA PRO A 172 -19.30 12.68 -3.85
C PRO A 172 -19.92 12.37 -2.49
N VAL A 173 -19.08 11.94 -1.55
CA VAL A 173 -19.50 11.66 -0.17
C VAL A 173 -18.73 12.58 0.75
N SER A 174 -19.41 13.33 1.62
CA SER A 174 -18.76 14.21 2.60
C SER A 174 -18.13 13.43 3.74
N ASP A 175 -17.11 14.01 4.35
CA ASP A 175 -16.50 13.54 5.60
C ASP A 175 -17.55 13.30 6.70
N LYS A 176 -18.54 14.19 6.86
CA LYS A 176 -19.65 14.02 7.81
C LYS A 176 -20.48 12.76 7.56
N THR A 177 -20.70 12.41 6.29
CA THR A 177 -21.40 11.18 5.94
C THR A 177 -20.55 9.96 6.29
N ILE A 178 -19.24 10.01 6.06
CA ILE A 178 -18.30 8.97 6.50
C ILE A 178 -18.36 8.79 8.01
N THR A 179 -18.25 9.89 8.76
CA THR A 179 -18.37 9.90 10.23
C THR A 179 -19.66 9.25 10.69
N SER A 180 -20.80 9.63 10.09
CA SER A 180 -22.11 9.07 10.43
C SER A 180 -22.19 7.56 10.17
N ILE A 181 -21.69 7.08 9.04
CA ILE A 181 -21.68 5.64 8.72
C ILE A 181 -20.82 4.88 9.74
N ILE A 182 -19.65 5.41 10.10
CA ILE A 182 -18.78 4.78 11.10
C ILE A 182 -19.52 4.65 12.44
N TYR A 183 -19.98 5.76 13.01
CA TYR A 183 -20.57 5.75 14.35
C TYR A 183 -21.92 5.04 14.42
N ASN A 184 -22.80 5.25 13.44
CA ASN A 184 -24.17 4.73 13.51
C ASN A 184 -24.31 3.30 12.95
N GLN A 185 -23.42 2.90 12.04
CA GLN A 185 -23.50 1.59 11.40
C GLN A 185 -22.34 0.69 11.80
N LEU A 186 -21.08 1.07 11.54
CA LEU A 186 -19.95 0.17 11.74
C LEU A 186 -19.76 -0.21 13.21
N TYR A 187 -19.78 0.77 14.13
CA TYR A 187 -19.70 0.48 15.56
C TYR A 187 -20.76 -0.53 16.02
N ARG A 188 -22.01 -0.33 15.58
CA ARG A 188 -23.11 -1.24 15.92
C ARG A 188 -22.94 -2.63 15.29
N LYS A 189 -22.60 -2.71 14.00
CA LYS A 189 -22.51 -3.97 13.24
C LYS A 189 -21.33 -4.83 13.67
N PHE A 190 -20.22 -4.21 14.06
CA PHE A 190 -19.08 -4.91 14.66
C PHE A 190 -19.21 -5.05 16.19
N ASN A 191 -20.27 -4.49 16.80
CA ASN A 191 -20.39 -4.39 18.26
C ASN A 191 -19.14 -3.75 18.91
N ALA A 192 -18.52 -2.78 18.24
CA ALA A 192 -17.31 -2.12 18.72
C ALA A 192 -17.64 -0.97 19.69
N HIS A 193 -16.77 -0.76 20.68
CA HIS A 193 -16.98 0.28 21.71
C HIS A 193 -16.09 1.51 21.55
N ASN A 194 -14.99 1.39 20.81
CA ASN A 194 -14.07 2.48 20.52
C ASN A 194 -13.33 2.22 19.18
N LYS A 195 -12.50 3.19 18.76
CA LYS A 195 -11.76 3.10 17.49
C LYS A 195 -10.86 1.87 17.44
N SER A 196 -10.08 1.60 18.48
CA SER A 196 -9.14 0.48 18.51
C SER A 196 -9.88 -0.86 18.43
N ASP A 197 -10.96 -0.99 19.20
CA ASP A 197 -11.83 -2.17 19.19
C ASP A 197 -12.45 -2.39 17.79
N LEU A 198 -12.92 -1.33 17.13
CA LEU A 198 -13.44 -1.42 15.77
C LEU A 198 -12.38 -1.94 14.79
N ILE A 199 -11.14 -1.40 14.84
CA ILE A 199 -10.04 -1.85 13.98
C ILE A 199 -9.72 -3.33 14.22
N ASN A 200 -9.63 -3.75 15.48
CA ASN A 200 -9.34 -5.14 15.84
C ASN A 200 -10.43 -6.10 15.35
N LYS A 201 -11.69 -5.70 15.43
CA LYS A 201 -12.81 -6.52 14.93
C LYS A 201 -12.86 -6.61 13.40
N ILE A 202 -12.51 -5.53 12.70
CA ILE A 202 -12.35 -5.56 11.24
C ILE A 202 -11.25 -6.55 10.85
N HIS A 203 -10.08 -6.47 11.51
CA HIS A 203 -8.99 -7.44 11.29
C HIS A 203 -9.40 -8.88 11.58
N SER A 204 -10.02 -9.12 12.73
CA SER A 204 -10.44 -10.47 13.16
C SER A 204 -11.47 -11.09 12.22
N SER A 205 -12.24 -10.27 11.50
CA SER A 205 -13.20 -10.73 10.49
C SER A 205 -12.54 -11.10 9.16
N GLY A 206 -11.25 -10.82 8.97
CA GLY A 206 -10.50 -11.10 7.76
C GLY A 206 -10.79 -10.15 6.59
N MET A 207 -11.51 -9.05 6.81
CA MET A 207 -11.79 -8.03 5.78
C MET A 207 -10.53 -7.38 5.22
N ASP A 208 -9.48 -7.31 6.02
CA ASP A 208 -8.18 -6.78 5.61
C ASP A 208 -7.47 -7.63 4.56
N LYS A 209 -7.94 -8.87 4.35
CA LYS A 209 -7.45 -9.76 3.29
C LYS A 209 -8.09 -9.48 1.93
N PHE A 210 -9.08 -8.59 1.85
CA PHE A 210 -9.85 -8.35 0.63
C PHE A 210 -9.86 -6.86 0.27
N ILE A 211 -9.45 -6.54 -0.95
CA ILE A 211 -9.52 -5.15 -1.44
C ILE A 211 -10.80 -4.99 -2.28
N PRO A 212 -11.70 -4.06 -1.91
CA PRO A 212 -12.85 -3.77 -2.74
C PRO A 212 -12.42 -3.25 -4.11
N LYS A 213 -12.91 -3.84 -5.22
CA LYS A 213 -12.57 -3.41 -6.58
C LYS A 213 -12.94 -1.95 -6.87
N SER A 214 -13.91 -1.39 -6.16
CA SER A 214 -14.25 0.03 -6.23
C SER A 214 -13.12 0.97 -5.74
N LEU A 215 -12.22 0.48 -4.89
CA LEU A 215 -10.97 1.16 -4.50
C LEU A 215 -9.83 0.95 -5.51
N ILE A 216 -10.06 0.17 -6.56
CA ILE A 216 -9.15 0.03 -7.70
C ILE A 216 -9.60 1.07 -8.73
N ALA A 217 -9.27 2.34 -8.46
CA ALA A 217 -9.55 3.45 -9.38
C ALA A 217 -8.37 3.70 -10.33
N THR A 218 -8.65 4.38 -11.44
CA THR A 218 -7.61 4.86 -12.35
C THR A 218 -6.56 5.65 -11.56
N ASN A 219 -5.32 5.16 -11.57
CA ASN A 219 -4.17 5.89 -11.05
C ASN A 219 -4.39 6.36 -9.60
N GLN A 220 -4.65 5.41 -8.70
CA GLN A 220 -4.90 5.66 -7.28
C GLN A 220 -3.75 5.16 -6.42
N LEU A 221 -3.40 5.94 -5.40
CA LEU A 221 -2.39 5.59 -4.39
C LEU A 221 -3.00 5.75 -3.00
N ILE A 222 -3.05 4.67 -2.25
CA ILE A 222 -3.59 4.63 -0.88
C ILE A 222 -2.43 4.30 0.05
N VAL A 223 -1.88 5.32 0.71
CA VAL A 223 -0.85 5.14 1.75
C VAL A 223 -1.48 4.47 2.96
N PHE A 224 -0.88 3.41 3.46
CA PHE A 224 -1.23 2.80 4.73
C PHE A 224 -0.03 2.86 5.65
N SER A 225 -0.28 3.10 6.93
CA SER A 225 0.74 2.84 7.94
C SER A 225 0.97 1.33 7.98
N PRO A 226 2.22 0.86 8.11
CA PRO A 226 2.45 -0.49 8.58
C PRO A 226 1.65 -0.61 9.87
N LEU A 227 0.79 -1.62 9.93
CA LEU A 227 0.00 -1.86 11.12
C LEU A 227 0.99 -2.09 12.25
N ASP A 228 0.97 -1.22 13.26
CA ASP A 228 1.55 -1.51 14.56
C ASP A 228 0.69 -2.64 15.15
N PHE A 229 0.90 -3.87 14.67
CA PHE A 229 0.41 -5.04 15.38
C PHE A 229 1.21 -5.08 16.67
N ASN A 230 0.65 -4.48 17.72
CA ASN A 230 1.00 -4.86 19.07
C ASN A 230 0.62 -6.34 19.18
N HIS A 231 1.61 -7.21 18.97
CA HIS A 231 1.55 -8.58 19.43
C HIS A 231 1.60 -8.52 20.96
N ASP A 232 0.41 -8.44 21.57
CA ASP A 232 0.22 -8.93 22.93
C ASP A 232 0.20 -10.47 22.91
#